data_AF-A0A5C5VQL5-F1
#
_entry.id   AF-A0A5C5VQL5-F1
#
_cell.length_a   1.000
_cell.length_b   1.000
_cell.length_c   1.000
_cell.angle_alpha   90.00
_cell.angle_beta   90.00
_cell.angle_gamma   90.00
#
_symmetry.space_group_name_H-M   'P 1'
#
loop_
_entity.id
_entity.type
_entity.pdbx_description
1 polymer ?
#
loop_
_entity_poly.entity_id
_entity_poly.type
_entity_poly.pdbx_seq_one_letter_code
_entity_poly.pdbx_strand_id
1 'polypeptide(L)'
;MSEFDSRQHLETLIQHYAYGTISSEQLTELEALLKSDQVARDRFLSEMNLHSTLDDLAILRDMSDSTAIFTERLEAPQPSQPQRSKFHALLALLLACLVIAVSFSTLLQPPQKQRGAKITGLSGSLQLTGDGGRVSRDVNVGDELTGGTIEGMTPESWFELTFDDGSTISISGHSMLTYADNGQKELHLKSGSFSANVTKQSPGKPMLVHTRSALFEVLGTRLNVDADLSSSTLTVSEGTVRAIRRSDGKTVEVPANHRVVATVERELKPERLPDSVDRWASQLYQGPVATYGKWFAGTEEEPATLWAIPYTVDRETGHNMTIYTAGIGVSTGDNPPVVLPPHAQLRVRGRLDRPNHVFFGLTLRETNGDFAGRFQRVLSAENFSGGEFEVMLNLDDYELDPSLEFMKEKLPVGPGKLIVESVWCHTLFDQVGLAITSVEINP
;
A
#
# COMPACT_ATOMS: atom_id res chain seq x y z
N MET A 1 -40.39 13.07 4.40
CA MET A 1 -39.61 12.06 5.14
C MET A 1 -38.89 12.78 6.26
N SER A 2 -38.90 12.25 7.49
CA SER A 2 -38.11 12.86 8.57
C SER A 2 -36.61 12.66 8.28
N GLU A 3 -35.75 13.54 8.79
CA GLU A 3 -34.29 13.44 8.61
C GLU A 3 -33.73 12.11 9.16
N PHE A 4 -34.42 11.54 10.16
CA PHE A 4 -34.13 10.23 10.73
C PHE A 4 -34.46 9.08 9.76
N ASP A 5 -35.62 9.11 9.09
CA ASP A 5 -36.02 8.08 8.12
C ASP A 5 -35.11 8.07 6.88
N SER A 6 -34.69 9.26 6.41
CA SER A 6 -33.77 9.38 5.27
C SER A 6 -32.40 8.77 5.57
N ARG A 7 -31.91 8.91 6.81
CA ARG A 7 -30.63 8.34 7.24
C ARG A 7 -30.69 6.81 7.34
N GLN A 8 -31.75 6.27 7.93
CA GLN A 8 -31.92 4.81 8.07
C GLN A 8 -32.11 4.13 6.71
N HIS A 9 -32.79 4.80 5.78
CA HIS A 9 -32.97 4.33 4.41
C HIS A 9 -31.63 4.25 3.66
N LEU A 10 -30.81 5.30 3.75
CA LEU A 10 -29.46 5.31 3.17
C LEU A 10 -28.60 4.16 3.73
N GLU A 11 -28.60 3.96 5.05
CA GLU A 11 -27.84 2.85 5.67
C GLU A 11 -28.27 1.48 5.15
N THR A 12 -29.57 1.29 4.93
CA THR A 12 -30.12 0.03 4.39
C THR A 12 -29.65 -0.20 2.95
N LEU A 13 -29.66 0.83 2.10
CA LEU A 13 -29.15 0.74 0.73
C LEU A 13 -27.64 0.43 0.70
N ILE A 14 -26.85 1.07 1.57
CA ILE A 14 -25.41 0.83 1.71
C ILE A 14 -25.13 -0.61 2.14
N GLN A 15 -25.89 -1.16 3.10
CA GLN A 15 -25.74 -2.55 3.55
C GLN A 15 -26.07 -3.54 2.44
N HIS A 16 -27.17 -3.35 1.72
CA HIS A 16 -27.52 -4.22 0.59
C HIS A 16 -26.44 -4.18 -0.49
N TYR A 17 -25.84 -3.02 -0.75
CA TYR A 17 -24.72 -2.89 -1.67
C TYR A 17 -23.49 -3.67 -1.18
N ALA A 18 -23.10 -3.48 0.08
CA ALA A 18 -21.94 -4.13 0.69
C ALA A 18 -22.03 -5.67 0.65
N TYR A 19 -23.21 -6.21 0.90
CA TYR A 19 -23.46 -7.66 0.91
C TYR A 19 -23.82 -8.25 -0.47
N GLY A 20 -23.79 -7.45 -1.54
CA GLY A 20 -24.12 -7.90 -2.89
C GLY A 20 -25.59 -8.32 -3.06
N THR A 21 -26.50 -7.82 -2.22
CA THR A 21 -27.94 -8.13 -2.23
C THR A 21 -28.81 -7.00 -2.76
N ILE A 22 -28.19 -5.90 -3.22
CA ILE A 22 -28.89 -4.73 -3.74
C ILE A 22 -29.58 -5.03 -5.07
N SER A 23 -30.83 -4.61 -5.21
CA SER A 23 -31.55 -4.66 -6.49
C SER A 23 -31.14 -3.52 -7.43
N SER A 24 -31.41 -3.64 -8.73
CA SER A 24 -31.09 -2.59 -9.71
C SER A 24 -31.81 -1.26 -9.44
N GLU A 25 -33.04 -1.31 -8.91
CA GLU A 25 -33.80 -0.12 -8.52
C GLU A 25 -33.16 0.59 -7.31
N GLN A 26 -32.81 -0.17 -6.27
CA GLN A 26 -32.10 0.33 -5.09
C GLN A 26 -30.70 0.85 -5.42
N LEU A 27 -29.99 0.23 -6.36
CA LEU A 27 -28.68 0.70 -6.82
C LEU A 27 -28.80 2.06 -7.51
N THR A 28 -29.79 2.22 -8.39
CA THR A 28 -30.06 3.49 -9.07
C THR A 28 -30.42 4.59 -8.07
N GLU A 29 -31.19 4.25 -7.03
CA GLU A 29 -31.53 5.15 -5.94
C GLU A 29 -30.30 5.55 -5.11
N LEU A 30 -29.46 4.58 -4.74
CA LEU A 30 -28.21 4.82 -4.02
C LEU A 30 -27.28 5.73 -4.83
N GLU A 31 -27.10 5.48 -6.13
CA GLU A 31 -26.29 6.33 -7.02
C GLU A 31 -26.80 7.78 -7.08
N ALA A 32 -28.13 7.96 -7.14
CA ALA A 32 -28.74 9.29 -7.15
C ALA A 32 -28.44 10.04 -5.84
N LEU A 33 -28.57 9.37 -4.69
CA LEU A 33 -28.28 9.93 -3.38
C LEU A 33 -26.80 10.32 -3.25
N LEU A 34 -25.88 9.46 -3.69
CA LEU A 34 -24.43 9.72 -3.65
C LEU A 34 -24.02 10.91 -4.54
N LYS A 35 -24.70 11.12 -5.67
CA LYS A 35 -24.45 12.28 -6.54
C LYS A 35 -24.87 13.60 -5.87
N SER A 36 -26.03 13.61 -5.20
CA SER A 36 -26.61 14.84 -4.65
C SER A 36 -26.13 15.23 -3.26
N ASP A 37 -25.64 14.28 -2.44
CA ASP A 37 -25.39 14.50 -1.01
C ASP A 37 -23.97 14.10 -0.59
N GLN A 38 -23.22 15.04 -0.02
CA GLN A 38 -21.86 14.81 0.48
C GLN A 38 -21.82 13.96 1.74
N VAL A 39 -22.78 14.12 2.65
CA VAL A 39 -22.86 13.30 3.87
C VAL A 39 -23.15 11.85 3.51
N ALA A 40 -23.96 11.63 2.47
CA ALA A 40 -24.21 10.29 1.96
C ALA A 40 -22.94 9.63 1.37
N ARG A 41 -22.12 10.41 0.64
CA ARG A 41 -20.81 9.94 0.13
C ARG A 41 -19.86 9.56 1.27
N ASP A 42 -19.72 10.43 2.26
CA ASP A 42 -18.82 10.19 3.39
C ASP A 42 -19.25 8.95 4.18
N ARG A 43 -20.56 8.76 4.37
CA ARG A 43 -21.12 7.58 5.04
C ARG A 43 -20.90 6.30 4.23
N PHE A 44 -21.12 6.33 2.93
CA PHE A 44 -20.87 5.19 2.04
C PHE A 44 -19.39 4.80 2.06
N LEU A 45 -18.48 5.77 1.96
CA LEU A 45 -17.03 5.52 2.04
C LEU A 45 -16.63 4.95 3.39
N SER A 46 -17.18 5.48 4.49
CA SER A 46 -16.97 4.94 5.84
C SER A 46 -17.37 3.46 5.94
N GLU A 47 -18.53 3.07 5.40
CA GLU A 47 -18.98 1.68 5.48
C GLU A 47 -18.30 0.73 4.50
N MET A 48 -17.88 1.21 3.33
CA MET A 48 -17.04 0.40 2.44
C MET A 48 -15.66 0.17 3.06
N ASN A 49 -15.12 1.17 3.76
CA ASN A 49 -13.87 1.02 4.51
C ASN A 49 -14.05 0.05 5.69
N LEU A 50 -15.17 0.12 6.42
CA LEU A 50 -15.47 -0.83 7.50
C LEU A 50 -15.63 -2.26 6.98
N HIS A 51 -16.30 -2.47 5.84
CA HIS A 51 -16.39 -3.79 5.20
C HIS A 51 -15.02 -4.31 4.77
N SER A 52 -14.16 -3.44 4.22
CA SER A 52 -12.76 -3.79 3.95
C SER A 52 -12.02 -4.20 5.23
N THR A 53 -12.26 -3.53 6.36
CA THR A 53 -11.68 -3.91 7.66
C THR A 53 -12.25 -5.22 8.21
N LEU A 54 -13.51 -5.54 7.94
CA LEU A 54 -14.11 -6.83 8.32
C LEU A 54 -13.58 -7.97 7.47
N ASP A 55 -13.35 -7.75 6.16
CA ASP A 55 -12.63 -8.68 5.31
C ASP A 55 -11.18 -8.84 5.79
N ASP A 56 -10.51 -7.77 6.24
CA ASP A 56 -9.19 -7.85 6.86
C ASP A 56 -9.20 -8.71 8.11
N LEU A 57 -10.20 -8.56 8.98
CA LEU A 57 -10.37 -9.40 10.17
C LEU A 57 -10.73 -10.84 9.81
N ALA A 58 -11.50 -11.06 8.74
CA ALA A 58 -11.82 -12.39 8.24
C ALA A 58 -10.58 -13.07 7.67
N ILE A 59 -9.74 -12.35 6.91
CA ILE A 59 -8.45 -12.81 6.40
C ILE A 59 -7.51 -13.11 7.56
N LEU A 60 -7.35 -12.18 8.52
CA LEU A 60 -6.55 -12.40 9.73
C LEU A 60 -7.08 -13.58 10.56
N ARG A 61 -8.40 -13.80 10.60
CA ARG A 61 -9.02 -14.93 11.30
C ARG A 61 -8.79 -16.25 10.56
N ASP A 62 -8.97 -16.30 9.23
CA ASP A 62 -8.69 -17.49 8.40
C ASP A 62 -7.19 -17.85 8.46
N MET A 63 -6.33 -16.83 8.57
CA MET A 63 -4.90 -16.96 8.83
C MET A 63 -4.59 -17.50 10.24
N SER A 64 -5.39 -17.17 11.25
CA SER A 64 -5.25 -17.71 12.62
C SER A 64 -5.87 -19.10 12.82
N ASP A 65 -6.99 -19.38 12.14
CA ASP A 65 -7.80 -20.61 12.28
C ASP A 65 -7.13 -21.83 11.61
N SER A 66 -6.06 -21.63 10.83
CA SER A 66 -5.18 -22.70 10.36
C SER A 66 -4.43 -23.45 11.49
N THR A 67 -4.64 -23.07 12.76
CA THR A 67 -4.14 -23.78 13.95
C THR A 67 -5.22 -24.33 14.89
N ALA A 68 -6.52 -24.18 14.56
CA ALA A 68 -7.62 -24.69 15.39
C ALA A 68 -8.20 -25.99 14.81
N ILE A 69 -7.58 -27.13 15.17
CA ILE A 69 -8.22 -28.44 15.00
C ILE A 69 -9.53 -28.45 15.79
N PHE A 70 -10.64 -28.55 15.06
CA PHE A 70 -11.98 -28.78 15.58
C PHE A 70 -11.99 -30.05 16.45
N THR A 71 -11.94 -29.90 17.77
CA THR A 71 -12.29 -31.00 18.69
C THR A 71 -13.79 -30.98 18.88
N GLU A 72 -14.50 -31.55 17.90
CA GLU A 72 -15.91 -31.86 18.07
C GLU A 72 -16.03 -32.91 19.17
N ARG A 73 -16.58 -32.51 20.32
CA ARG A 73 -16.87 -33.41 21.44
C ARG A 73 -18.08 -34.26 21.08
N LEU A 74 -17.86 -35.33 20.33
CA LEU A 74 -18.84 -36.39 20.13
C LEU A 74 -19.13 -37.06 21.48
N GLU A 75 -20.35 -36.92 21.98
CA GLU A 75 -20.87 -37.73 23.07
C GLU A 75 -20.77 -39.21 22.68
N ALA A 76 -20.04 -39.97 23.49
CA ALA A 76 -19.89 -41.42 23.30
C ALA A 76 -21.24 -42.12 23.55
N PRO A 77 -21.74 -42.96 22.62
CA PRO A 77 -22.86 -43.85 22.91
C PRO A 77 -22.47 -44.85 24.00
N GLN A 78 -23.39 -45.10 24.93
CA GLN A 78 -23.22 -46.13 25.96
C GLN A 78 -23.02 -47.53 25.34
N PRO A 79 -22.16 -48.38 25.91
CA PRO A 79 -21.85 -49.68 25.34
C PRO A 79 -22.99 -50.67 25.57
N SER A 80 -23.70 -51.06 24.51
CA SER A 80 -24.48 -52.29 24.48
C SER A 80 -23.55 -53.48 24.19
N GLN A 81 -23.64 -54.53 25.03
CA GLN A 81 -22.79 -55.72 25.05
C GLN A 81 -22.60 -56.40 23.67
N PRO A 82 -21.38 -56.87 23.32
CA PRO A 82 -21.15 -57.54 22.05
C PRO A 82 -21.39 -59.06 22.16
N GLN A 83 -22.17 -59.60 21.23
CA GLN A 83 -22.07 -61.02 20.87
C GLN A 83 -20.76 -61.25 20.13
N ARG A 84 -20.00 -62.24 20.61
CA ARG A 84 -18.66 -62.60 20.14
C ARG A 84 -18.68 -63.10 18.69
N SER A 85 -17.87 -62.48 17.83
CA SER A 85 -17.35 -63.13 16.63
C SER A 85 -15.87 -62.77 16.45
N LYS A 86 -15.02 -63.81 16.30
CA LYS A 86 -13.56 -63.69 16.18
C LYS A 86 -13.10 -63.00 14.88
N PHE A 87 -14.02 -62.65 13.98
CA PHE A 87 -13.73 -62.00 12.70
C PHE A 87 -13.56 -60.48 12.79
N HIS A 88 -14.12 -59.81 13.81
CA HIS A 88 -13.99 -58.35 13.97
C HIS A 88 -12.68 -57.90 14.63
N ALA A 89 -11.99 -58.80 15.34
CA ALA A 89 -10.75 -58.46 16.04
C ALA A 89 -9.59 -58.13 15.08
N LEU A 90 -9.52 -58.80 13.92
CA LEU A 90 -8.48 -58.55 12.92
C LEU A 90 -8.71 -57.24 12.15
N LEU A 91 -9.97 -56.92 11.85
CA LEU A 91 -10.35 -55.69 11.15
C LEU A 91 -10.21 -54.45 12.06
N ALA A 92 -10.53 -54.59 13.35
CA ALA A 92 -10.33 -53.53 14.33
C ALA A 92 -8.84 -53.23 14.57
N LEU A 93 -7.96 -54.25 14.53
CA LEU A 93 -6.51 -54.07 14.65
C LEU A 93 -5.93 -53.36 13.43
N LEU A 94 -6.38 -53.69 12.21
CA LEU A 94 -5.96 -53.01 10.99
C LEU A 94 -6.39 -51.54 10.97
N LEU A 95 -7.63 -51.24 11.40
CA LEU A 95 -8.11 -49.86 11.52
C LEU A 95 -7.37 -49.07 12.60
N ALA A 96 -7.08 -49.69 13.75
CA ALA A 96 -6.29 -49.04 14.80
C ALA A 96 -4.85 -48.76 14.33
N CYS A 97 -4.21 -49.70 13.63
CA CYS A 97 -2.90 -49.49 13.03
C CYS A 97 -2.93 -48.40 11.95
N LEU A 98 -4.01 -48.29 11.17
CA LEU A 98 -4.17 -47.21 10.18
C LEU A 98 -4.31 -45.85 10.85
N VAL A 99 -5.13 -45.74 11.89
CA VAL A 99 -5.30 -44.50 12.66
C VAL A 99 -4.01 -44.10 13.37
N ILE A 100 -3.29 -45.07 13.95
CA ILE A 100 -1.98 -44.83 14.56
C ILE A 100 -0.96 -44.44 13.49
N ALA A 101 -0.92 -45.10 12.33
CA ALA A 101 0.00 -44.76 11.24
C ALA A 101 -0.29 -43.37 10.65
N VAL A 102 -1.56 -43.00 10.47
CA VAL A 102 -1.96 -41.67 10.02
C VAL A 102 -1.61 -40.62 11.07
N SER A 103 -1.94 -40.86 12.35
CA SER A 103 -1.59 -39.95 13.46
C SER A 103 -0.08 -39.81 13.63
N PHE A 104 0.67 -40.91 13.50
CA PHE A 104 2.13 -40.89 13.56
C PHE A 104 2.71 -40.19 12.33
N SER A 105 2.10 -40.33 11.14
CA SER A 105 2.49 -39.59 9.94
C SER A 105 2.28 -38.08 10.07
N THR A 106 1.22 -37.64 10.74
CA THR A 106 0.98 -36.20 11.02
C THR A 106 1.91 -35.67 12.11
N LEU A 107 2.35 -36.52 13.06
CA LEU A 107 3.35 -36.19 14.07
C LEU A 107 4.80 -36.21 13.55
N LEU A 108 5.06 -36.94 12.45
CA LEU A 108 6.35 -37.04 11.77
C LEU A 108 6.50 -36.08 10.59
N GLN A 109 5.45 -35.35 10.22
CA GLN A 109 5.62 -34.21 9.32
C GLN A 109 6.48 -33.18 10.05
N PRO A 110 7.69 -32.85 9.56
CA PRO A 110 8.45 -31.77 10.14
C PRO A 110 7.57 -30.52 10.11
N PRO A 111 7.53 -29.70 11.17
CA PRO A 111 6.82 -28.43 11.11
C PRO A 111 7.28 -27.72 9.85
N GLN A 112 6.34 -27.42 8.96
CA GLN A 112 6.66 -26.73 7.72
C GLN A 112 7.35 -25.44 8.14
N LYS A 113 8.66 -25.33 7.87
CA LYS A 113 9.43 -24.15 8.24
C LYS A 113 8.72 -22.97 7.57
N GLN A 114 8.07 -22.13 8.37
CA GLN A 114 7.43 -20.92 7.86
C GLN A 114 8.51 -20.15 7.13
N ARG A 115 8.28 -19.90 5.84
CA ARG A 115 9.25 -19.19 5.01
C ARG A 115 9.21 -17.75 5.46
N GLY A 116 10.38 -17.26 5.83
CA GLY A 116 10.53 -15.93 6.36
C GLY A 116 10.85 -14.96 5.24
N ALA A 117 10.74 -13.69 5.58
CA ALA A 117 11.31 -12.62 4.81
C ALA A 117 12.10 -11.73 5.76
N LYS A 118 13.22 -11.21 5.27
CA LYS A 118 14.16 -10.41 6.04
C LYS A 118 14.05 -8.97 5.64
N ILE A 119 14.01 -8.08 6.62
CA ILE A 119 14.02 -6.64 6.40
C ILE A 119 15.43 -6.25 5.94
N THR A 120 15.55 -5.71 4.72
CA THR A 120 16.84 -5.34 4.11
C THR A 120 17.08 -3.84 4.05
N GLY A 121 16.02 -3.05 4.20
CA GLY A 121 16.11 -1.60 4.26
C GLY A 121 14.83 -1.00 4.83
N LEU A 122 14.98 0.13 5.53
CA LEU A 122 13.86 0.92 6.02
C LEU A 122 14.29 2.38 6.21
N SER A 123 13.34 3.28 6.10
CA SER A 123 13.52 4.71 6.35
C SER A 123 12.18 5.40 6.59
N GLY A 124 12.17 6.50 7.34
CA GLY A 124 10.94 7.23 7.67
C GLY A 124 10.07 6.52 8.72
N SER A 125 8.82 6.98 8.86
CA SER A 125 7.90 6.47 9.89
C SER A 125 7.16 5.24 9.39
N LEU A 126 7.31 4.12 10.10
CA LEU A 126 6.74 2.82 9.73
C LEU A 126 5.99 2.23 10.91
N GLN A 127 4.93 1.48 10.61
CA GLN A 127 4.28 0.58 11.56
C GLN A 127 4.25 -0.82 10.98
N LEU A 128 4.54 -1.80 11.83
CA LEU A 128 4.42 -3.21 11.48
C LEU A 128 3.41 -3.87 12.40
N THR A 129 2.43 -4.54 11.81
CA THR A 129 1.48 -5.38 12.54
C THR A 129 1.74 -6.85 12.20
N GLY A 130 2.33 -7.59 13.13
CA GLY A 130 2.62 -9.02 12.94
C GLY A 130 1.40 -9.92 13.11
N ASP A 131 1.58 -11.23 12.92
CA ASP A 131 0.53 -12.27 12.91
C ASP A 131 -0.36 -12.33 14.18
N GLY A 132 0.09 -11.74 15.30
CA GLY A 132 -0.67 -11.63 16.55
C GLY A 132 -1.46 -10.33 16.73
N GLY A 133 -1.59 -9.50 15.70
CA GLY A 133 -2.23 -8.17 15.77
C GLY A 133 -1.45 -7.15 16.62
N ARG A 134 -0.20 -7.46 16.95
CA ARG A 134 0.67 -6.58 17.72
C ARG A 134 1.30 -5.56 16.78
N VAL A 135 0.97 -4.29 17.01
CA VAL A 135 1.60 -3.16 16.34
C VAL A 135 2.95 -2.87 16.99
N SER A 136 4.00 -2.84 16.19
CA SER A 136 5.35 -2.40 16.56
C SER A 136 5.79 -1.23 15.70
N ARG A 137 6.47 -0.27 16.32
CA ARG A 137 7.22 0.81 15.65
C ARG A 137 8.72 0.57 15.69
N ASP A 138 9.16 -0.36 16.54
CA ASP A 138 10.55 -0.74 16.70
C ASP A 138 10.83 -1.88 15.71
N VAL A 139 11.25 -1.49 14.51
CA VAL A 139 11.55 -2.40 13.40
C VAL A 139 12.96 -2.07 12.91
N ASN A 140 13.80 -3.10 12.76
CA ASN A 140 15.19 -2.93 12.40
C ASN A 140 15.54 -3.71 11.13
N VAL A 141 16.51 -3.18 10.38
CA VAL A 141 17.14 -3.93 9.30
C VAL A 141 17.78 -5.18 9.89
N GLY A 142 17.46 -6.33 9.31
CA GLY A 142 17.93 -7.63 9.78
C GLY A 142 16.84 -8.48 10.44
N ASP A 143 15.75 -7.87 10.90
CA ASP A 143 14.65 -8.60 11.51
C ASP A 143 14.02 -9.59 10.51
N GLU A 144 13.65 -10.76 11.03
CA GLU A 144 12.96 -11.81 10.27
C GLU A 144 11.46 -11.76 10.58
N LEU A 145 10.65 -11.85 9.53
CA LEU A 145 9.21 -11.75 9.60
C LEU A 145 8.56 -12.88 8.80
N THR A 146 7.58 -13.56 9.40
CA THR A 146 6.82 -14.66 8.77
C THR A 146 5.64 -14.16 7.93
N GLY A 147 5.24 -12.91 8.16
CA GLY A 147 4.09 -12.26 7.57
C GLY A 147 3.71 -11.02 8.39
N GLY A 148 2.70 -10.30 7.93
CA GLY A 148 2.15 -9.15 8.63
C GLY A 148 1.79 -8.00 7.70
N THR A 149 1.35 -6.89 8.31
CA THR A 149 1.02 -5.65 7.61
C THR A 149 2.09 -4.61 7.88
N ILE A 150 2.70 -4.10 6.81
CA ILE A 150 3.63 -2.98 6.85
C ILE A 150 2.87 -1.73 6.40
N GLU A 151 2.97 -0.66 7.18
CA GLU A 151 2.36 0.63 6.89
C GLU A 151 3.44 1.72 6.88
N GLY A 152 3.60 2.36 5.71
CA GLY A 152 4.29 3.63 5.57
C GLY A 152 3.36 4.76 5.98
N MET A 153 3.74 5.50 7.01
CA MET A 153 2.87 6.54 7.58
C MET A 153 3.00 7.90 6.88
N THR A 154 4.04 8.10 6.06
CA THR A 154 4.47 9.42 5.57
C THR A 154 5.02 9.34 4.15
N PRO A 155 5.03 10.44 3.37
CA PRO A 155 5.67 10.48 2.04
C PRO A 155 7.15 10.06 2.03
N GLU A 156 7.83 10.22 3.16
CA GLU A 156 9.22 9.86 3.39
C GLU A 156 9.43 8.39 3.79
N SER A 157 8.37 7.66 4.09
CA SER A 157 8.44 6.26 4.50
C SER A 157 8.94 5.39 3.35
N TRP A 158 9.84 4.47 3.66
CA TRP A 158 10.32 3.45 2.73
C TRP A 158 10.64 2.19 3.50
N PHE A 159 10.29 1.03 2.94
CA PHE A 159 10.56 -0.26 3.56
C PHE A 159 10.85 -1.28 2.47
N GLU A 160 11.87 -2.10 2.68
CA GLU A 160 12.29 -3.16 1.78
C GLU A 160 12.45 -4.48 2.53
N LEU A 161 11.90 -5.52 1.90
CA LEU A 161 11.86 -6.87 2.40
C LEU A 161 12.36 -7.84 1.33
N THR A 162 13.23 -8.77 1.72
CA THR A 162 13.73 -9.85 0.86
C THR A 162 13.22 -11.19 1.37
N PHE A 163 12.52 -11.94 0.52
CA PHE A 163 12.07 -13.30 0.81
C PHE A 163 13.22 -14.32 0.72
N ASP A 164 13.03 -15.51 1.31
CA ASP A 164 14.01 -16.62 1.28
C ASP A 164 14.44 -17.05 -0.15
N ASP A 165 13.61 -16.80 -1.17
CA ASP A 165 13.92 -17.11 -2.58
C ASP A 165 14.64 -15.97 -3.32
N GLY A 166 15.01 -14.90 -2.60
CA GLY A 166 15.66 -13.71 -3.13
C GLY A 166 14.72 -12.72 -3.81
N SER A 167 13.42 -12.97 -3.86
CA SER A 167 12.45 -11.96 -4.31
C SER A 167 12.49 -10.77 -3.36
N THR A 168 12.50 -9.56 -3.90
CA THR A 168 12.45 -8.32 -3.10
C THR A 168 11.14 -7.60 -3.34
N ILE A 169 10.61 -7.00 -2.28
CA ILE A 169 9.49 -6.07 -2.35
C ILE A 169 9.87 -4.79 -1.62
N SER A 170 9.41 -3.65 -2.10
CA SER A 170 9.52 -2.40 -1.36
C SER A 170 8.25 -1.56 -1.45
N ILE A 171 7.90 -0.90 -0.36
CA ILE A 171 6.88 0.14 -0.32
C ILE A 171 7.55 1.50 -0.14
N SER A 172 6.88 2.53 -0.64
CA SER A 172 7.30 3.93 -0.56
C SER A 172 6.10 4.80 -0.18
N GLY A 173 6.37 5.90 0.51
CA GLY A 173 5.36 6.86 0.91
C GLY A 173 4.27 6.29 1.83
N HIS A 174 3.08 6.89 1.74
CA HIS A 174 1.91 6.45 2.51
C HIS A 174 1.27 5.22 1.87
N SER A 175 1.74 4.04 2.27
CA SER A 175 1.39 2.75 1.67
C SER A 175 1.07 1.71 2.74
N MET A 176 0.10 0.83 2.48
CA MET A 176 -0.27 -0.26 3.39
C MET A 176 -0.28 -1.58 2.64
N LEU A 177 0.62 -2.48 3.04
CA LEU A 177 0.86 -3.76 2.40
C LEU A 177 0.85 -4.89 3.44
N THR A 178 -0.09 -5.81 3.30
CA THR A 178 -0.05 -7.08 4.04
C THR A 178 0.62 -8.14 3.18
N TYR A 179 1.45 -8.99 3.79
CA TYR A 179 2.05 -10.12 3.06
C TYR A 179 2.15 -11.38 3.92
N ALA A 180 2.24 -12.53 3.24
CA ALA A 180 2.49 -13.84 3.83
C ALA A 180 3.22 -14.76 2.84
N ASP A 181 3.97 -15.73 3.35
CA ASP A 181 4.55 -16.85 2.56
C ASP A 181 4.31 -18.20 3.25
N ASN A 182 3.11 -18.74 3.04
CA ASN A 182 2.74 -20.10 3.49
C ASN A 182 3.03 -21.16 2.42
N GLY A 183 4.07 -20.96 1.60
CA GLY A 183 4.43 -21.80 0.46
C GLY A 183 3.89 -21.29 -0.88
N GLN A 184 3.15 -20.20 -0.88
CA GLN A 184 2.83 -19.32 -1.99
C GLN A 184 2.83 -17.89 -1.43
N LYS A 185 3.52 -16.97 -2.11
CA LYS A 185 3.58 -15.56 -1.67
C LYS A 185 2.28 -14.87 -2.01
N GLU A 186 1.70 -14.23 -1.02
CA GLU A 186 0.49 -13.46 -1.18
C GLU A 186 0.70 -12.07 -0.59
N LEU A 187 0.35 -11.06 -1.37
CA LEU A 187 0.47 -9.65 -1.02
C LEU A 187 -0.89 -8.99 -1.19
N HIS A 188 -1.30 -8.17 -0.23
CA HIS A 188 -2.52 -7.36 -0.27
C HIS A 188 -2.13 -5.90 -0.13
N LEU A 189 -2.08 -5.20 -1.26
CA LEU A 189 -1.84 -3.76 -1.30
C LEU A 189 -3.19 -3.04 -1.14
N LYS A 190 -3.41 -2.44 0.02
CA LYS A 190 -4.66 -1.74 0.34
C LYS A 190 -4.67 -0.31 -0.19
N SER A 191 -3.53 0.37 -0.10
CA SER A 191 -3.34 1.73 -0.59
C SER A 191 -1.88 2.02 -0.86
N GLY A 192 -1.61 2.96 -1.75
CA GLY A 192 -0.27 3.45 -2.06
C GLY A 192 0.42 2.63 -3.14
N SER A 193 1.73 2.51 -3.08
CA SER A 193 2.56 1.87 -4.10
C SER A 193 3.47 0.82 -3.49
N PHE A 194 3.71 -0.26 -4.23
CA PHE A 194 4.86 -1.12 -3.98
C PHE A 194 5.51 -1.54 -5.30
N SER A 195 6.82 -1.78 -5.22
CA SER A 195 7.62 -2.37 -6.29
C SER A 195 8.08 -3.76 -5.90
N ALA A 196 8.31 -4.63 -6.89
CA ALA A 196 8.81 -5.97 -6.64
C ALA A 196 9.75 -6.44 -7.76
N ASN A 197 10.82 -7.11 -7.35
CA ASN A 197 11.67 -7.92 -8.22
C ASN A 197 11.52 -9.38 -7.79
N VAL A 198 10.70 -10.12 -8.53
CA VAL A 198 10.24 -11.44 -8.12
C VAL A 198 11.09 -12.51 -8.80
N THR A 199 11.77 -13.34 -7.98
CA THR A 199 12.44 -14.54 -8.48
C THR A 199 11.41 -15.48 -9.10
N LYS A 200 11.81 -16.27 -10.10
CA LYS A 200 10.90 -17.21 -10.75
C LYS A 200 10.24 -18.14 -9.73
N GLN A 201 8.90 -18.07 -9.64
CA GLN A 201 8.08 -18.84 -8.71
C GLN A 201 7.85 -20.27 -9.22
N SER A 202 7.47 -21.16 -8.30
CA SER A 202 7.22 -22.57 -8.64
C SER A 202 5.99 -22.71 -9.54
N PRO A 203 5.95 -23.70 -10.45
CA PRO A 203 4.79 -23.95 -11.31
C PRO A 203 3.51 -24.12 -10.48
N GLY A 204 2.44 -23.42 -10.87
CA GLY A 204 1.15 -23.44 -10.17
C GLY A 204 1.11 -22.66 -8.86
N LYS A 205 2.19 -21.97 -8.48
CA LYS A 205 2.27 -21.13 -7.26
C LYS A 205 2.87 -19.76 -7.57
N PRO A 206 2.24 -18.95 -8.46
CA PRO A 206 2.68 -17.57 -8.66
C PRO A 206 2.60 -16.78 -7.35
N MET A 207 3.39 -15.72 -7.26
CA MET A 207 3.13 -14.69 -6.27
C MET A 207 1.80 -14.00 -6.64
N LEU A 208 0.91 -13.85 -5.66
CA LEU A 208 -0.39 -13.21 -5.83
C LEU A 208 -0.36 -11.81 -5.23
N VAL A 209 -0.77 -10.82 -6.00
CA VAL A 209 -0.87 -9.43 -5.56
C VAL A 209 -2.32 -9.00 -5.67
N HIS A 210 -2.94 -8.79 -4.52
CA HIS A 210 -4.32 -8.38 -4.37
C HIS A 210 -4.39 -6.87 -4.15
N THR A 211 -5.32 -6.26 -4.86
CA THR A 211 -5.79 -4.91 -4.63
C THR A 211 -7.32 -4.92 -4.54
N ARG A 212 -7.93 -3.77 -4.23
CA ARG A 212 -9.40 -3.63 -4.26
C ARG A 212 -9.99 -3.87 -5.66
N SER A 213 -9.26 -3.53 -6.73
CA SER A 213 -9.79 -3.57 -8.10
C SER A 213 -9.30 -4.77 -8.92
N ALA A 214 -8.21 -5.42 -8.52
CA ALA A 214 -7.54 -6.45 -9.31
C ALA A 214 -6.81 -7.53 -8.47
N LEU A 215 -6.54 -8.65 -9.14
CA LEU A 215 -5.56 -9.66 -8.76
C LEU A 215 -4.49 -9.72 -9.86
N PHE A 216 -3.22 -9.65 -9.47
CA PHE A 216 -2.09 -9.85 -10.37
C PHE A 216 -1.36 -11.13 -10.00
N GLU A 217 -1.12 -12.00 -10.99
CA GLU A 217 -0.35 -13.23 -10.81
C GLU A 217 1.04 -13.08 -11.43
N VAL A 218 2.03 -13.25 -10.57
CA VAL A 218 3.42 -12.95 -10.86
C VAL A 218 4.27 -14.21 -10.80
N LEU A 219 4.85 -14.60 -11.93
CA LEU A 219 5.67 -15.80 -12.04
C LEU A 219 7.17 -15.55 -11.91
N GLY A 220 7.64 -14.32 -12.07
CA GLY A 220 9.06 -13.98 -12.09
C GLY A 220 9.29 -12.74 -12.94
N THR A 221 9.03 -11.57 -12.36
CA THR A 221 8.93 -10.30 -13.08
C THR A 221 9.44 -9.15 -12.22
N ARG A 222 9.77 -8.05 -12.88
CA ARG A 222 9.94 -6.75 -12.23
C ARG A 222 8.73 -5.88 -12.52
N LEU A 223 8.06 -5.43 -11.46
CA LEU A 223 6.80 -4.69 -11.56
C LEU A 223 6.67 -3.59 -10.51
N ASN A 224 5.78 -2.64 -10.79
CA ASN A 224 5.22 -1.69 -9.82
C ASN A 224 3.70 -1.82 -9.80
N VAL A 225 3.09 -1.68 -8.63
CA VAL A 225 1.63 -1.61 -8.48
C VAL A 225 1.27 -0.40 -7.63
N ASP A 226 0.41 0.45 -8.19
CA ASP A 226 -0.25 1.53 -7.48
C ASP A 226 -1.70 1.13 -7.19
N ALA A 227 -2.16 1.27 -5.95
CA ALA A 227 -3.54 1.07 -5.54
C ALA A 227 -4.18 2.36 -5.04
N ASP A 228 -5.17 2.82 -5.78
CA ASP A 228 -6.09 3.89 -5.42
C ASP A 228 -7.44 3.30 -4.96
N LEU A 229 -8.33 4.18 -4.48
CA LEU A 229 -9.64 3.79 -3.95
C LEU A 229 -10.55 3.10 -4.98
N SER A 230 -10.44 3.45 -6.26
CA SER A 230 -11.30 2.98 -7.36
C SER A 230 -10.54 2.33 -8.52
N SER A 231 -9.21 2.29 -8.46
CA SER A 231 -8.38 1.75 -9.53
C SER A 231 -7.09 1.14 -9.00
N SER A 232 -6.50 0.24 -9.78
CA SER A 232 -5.14 -0.23 -9.55
C SER A 232 -4.39 -0.26 -10.87
N THR A 233 -3.18 0.29 -10.85
CA THR A 233 -2.31 0.36 -12.02
C THR A 233 -1.15 -0.59 -11.83
N LEU A 234 -0.98 -1.51 -12.76
CA LEU A 234 0.17 -2.40 -12.83
C LEU A 234 1.08 -1.93 -13.96
N THR A 235 2.36 -1.73 -13.65
CA THR A 235 3.43 -1.45 -14.61
C THR A 235 4.43 -2.60 -14.59
N VAL A 236 4.74 -3.16 -15.76
CA VAL A 236 5.68 -4.30 -15.90
C VAL A 236 6.94 -3.83 -16.61
N SER A 237 8.05 -3.79 -15.88
CA SER A 237 9.36 -3.45 -16.42
C SER A 237 10.02 -4.65 -17.10
N GLU A 238 9.90 -5.84 -16.50
CA GLU A 238 10.49 -7.07 -17.02
C GLU A 238 9.55 -8.27 -16.82
N GLY A 239 9.52 -9.17 -17.81
CA GLY A 239 8.71 -10.38 -17.79
C GLY A 239 7.26 -10.17 -18.22
N THR A 240 6.32 -10.89 -17.62
CA THR A 240 4.90 -10.82 -17.96
C THR A 240 4.06 -11.15 -16.73
N VAL A 241 3.01 -10.37 -16.50
CA VAL A 241 2.10 -10.52 -15.37
C VAL A 241 0.68 -10.73 -15.89
N ARG A 242 -0.04 -11.70 -15.32
CA ARG A 242 -1.46 -11.88 -15.61
C ARG A 242 -2.29 -11.00 -14.71
N ALA A 243 -3.07 -10.09 -15.28
CA ALA A 243 -3.95 -9.19 -14.55
C ALA A 243 -5.41 -9.63 -14.68
N ILE A 244 -6.11 -9.72 -13.55
CA ILE A 244 -7.52 -10.10 -13.45
C ILE A 244 -8.27 -8.96 -12.76
N ARG A 245 -9.24 -8.35 -13.44
CA ARG A 245 -10.10 -7.32 -12.83
C ARG A 245 -11.18 -7.97 -11.97
N ARG A 246 -11.32 -7.51 -10.73
CA ARG A 246 -12.26 -8.11 -9.76
C ARG A 246 -13.73 -7.90 -10.12
N SER A 247 -14.09 -6.77 -10.74
CA SER A 247 -15.49 -6.43 -10.99
C SER A 247 -16.19 -7.35 -12.00
N ASP A 248 -15.45 -7.94 -12.94
CA ASP A 248 -16.04 -8.80 -13.98
C ASP A 248 -15.19 -10.03 -14.34
N GLY A 249 -14.09 -10.27 -13.63
CA GLY A 249 -13.21 -11.42 -13.85
C GLY A 249 -12.46 -11.41 -15.18
N LYS A 250 -12.46 -10.29 -15.93
CA LYS A 250 -11.70 -10.19 -17.18
C LYS A 250 -10.21 -10.28 -16.91
N THR A 251 -9.53 -10.95 -17.83
CA THR A 251 -8.10 -11.28 -17.70
C THR A 251 -7.33 -10.80 -18.91
N VAL A 252 -6.14 -10.23 -18.68
CA VAL A 252 -5.18 -9.86 -19.72
C VAL A 252 -3.75 -10.18 -19.28
N GLU A 253 -2.89 -10.52 -20.25
CA GLU A 253 -1.46 -10.66 -20.02
C GLU A 253 -0.78 -9.31 -20.29
N VAL A 254 0.04 -8.86 -19.33
CA VAL A 254 0.74 -7.57 -19.39
C VAL A 254 2.23 -7.85 -19.56
N PRO A 255 2.79 -7.70 -20.77
CA PRO A 255 4.20 -7.95 -21.02
C PRO A 255 5.07 -6.78 -20.54
N ALA A 256 6.37 -6.96 -20.53
CA ALA A 256 7.34 -5.90 -20.29
C ALA A 256 7.08 -4.64 -21.14
N ASN A 257 7.43 -3.48 -20.59
CA ASN A 257 7.20 -2.16 -21.16
C ASN A 257 5.73 -1.82 -21.40
N HIS A 258 4.83 -2.50 -20.70
CA HIS A 258 3.40 -2.20 -20.70
C HIS A 258 2.88 -1.93 -19.29
N ARG A 259 1.74 -1.26 -19.25
CA ARG A 259 0.90 -1.10 -18.07
C ARG A 259 -0.51 -1.60 -18.34
N VAL A 260 -1.27 -1.80 -17.28
CA VAL A 260 -2.72 -1.95 -17.33
C VAL A 260 -3.34 -1.21 -16.16
N VAL A 261 -4.48 -0.57 -16.38
CA VAL A 261 -5.27 0.04 -15.31
C VAL A 261 -6.56 -0.74 -15.12
N ALA A 262 -6.68 -1.38 -13.97
CA ALA A 262 -7.88 -2.08 -13.55
C ALA A 262 -8.82 -1.11 -12.84
N THR A 263 -9.91 -0.76 -13.50
CA THR A 263 -11.03 0.00 -12.92
C THR A 263 -12.31 -0.36 -13.66
N VAL A 264 -13.47 -0.03 -13.10
CA VAL A 264 -14.78 -0.23 -13.74
C VAL A 264 -15.02 0.74 -14.90
N GLU A 265 -14.33 1.88 -14.91
CA GLU A 265 -14.60 3.00 -15.81
C GLU A 265 -14.00 2.84 -17.22
N ARG A 266 -13.07 1.88 -17.40
CA ARG A 266 -12.36 1.69 -18.67
C ARG A 266 -12.25 0.22 -19.07
N GLU A 267 -11.88 -0.02 -20.32
CA GLU A 267 -11.57 -1.37 -20.80
C GLU A 267 -10.29 -1.88 -20.13
N LEU A 268 -10.29 -3.13 -19.64
CA LEU A 268 -9.09 -3.77 -19.14
C LEU A 268 -8.22 -4.19 -20.33
N LYS A 269 -7.22 -3.36 -20.66
CA LYS A 269 -6.36 -3.59 -21.82
C LYS A 269 -4.91 -3.18 -21.50
N PRO A 270 -3.92 -4.02 -21.84
CA PRO A 270 -2.51 -3.63 -21.75
C PRO A 270 -2.19 -2.50 -22.73
N GLU A 271 -1.52 -1.47 -22.24
CA GLU A 271 -1.06 -0.32 -23.00
C GLU A 271 0.45 -0.20 -22.86
N ARG A 272 1.14 0.30 -23.90
CA ARG A 272 2.57 0.60 -23.75
C ARG A 272 2.77 1.63 -22.66
N LEU A 273 3.87 1.52 -21.93
CA LEU A 273 4.28 2.60 -21.03
C LEU A 273 4.40 3.89 -21.82
N PRO A 274 3.88 5.01 -21.28
CA PRO A 274 4.00 6.28 -21.95
C PRO A 274 5.47 6.71 -21.94
N ASP A 275 5.86 7.51 -22.93
CA ASP A 275 7.20 8.09 -22.94
C ASP A 275 7.38 8.96 -21.69
N SER A 276 8.59 8.93 -21.13
CA SER A 276 8.92 9.77 -19.99
C SER A 276 8.89 11.25 -20.38
N VAL A 277 8.45 12.08 -19.45
CA VAL A 277 8.50 13.54 -19.57
C VAL A 277 9.57 14.11 -18.66
N ASP A 278 10.06 15.30 -18.98
CA ASP A 278 11.06 16.04 -18.20
C ASP A 278 10.48 17.29 -17.52
N ARG A 279 9.19 17.56 -17.74
CA ARG A 279 8.43 18.65 -17.14
C ARG A 279 7.15 18.13 -16.52
N TRP A 280 6.82 18.65 -15.35
CA TRP A 280 5.60 18.28 -14.63
C TRP A 280 5.08 19.45 -13.81
N ALA A 281 3.76 19.50 -13.59
CA ALA A 281 3.14 20.47 -12.71
C ALA A 281 2.01 19.80 -11.91
N SER A 282 1.95 20.12 -10.62
CA SER A 282 0.94 19.61 -9.70
C SER A 282 -0.47 20.01 -10.15
N GLN A 283 -1.42 19.09 -10.03
CA GLN A 283 -2.82 19.30 -10.41
C GLN A 283 -3.73 19.44 -9.18
N LEU A 284 -3.30 20.17 -8.14
CA LEU A 284 -4.06 20.31 -6.88
C LEU A 284 -5.47 20.88 -7.09
N TYR A 285 -5.72 21.60 -8.18
CA TYR A 285 -7.05 22.09 -8.56
C TYR A 285 -8.05 20.97 -8.92
N GLN A 286 -7.56 19.76 -9.22
CA GLN A 286 -8.40 18.60 -9.56
C GLN A 286 -8.82 17.77 -8.34
N GLY A 287 -8.28 18.06 -7.16
CA GLY A 287 -8.56 17.32 -5.93
C GLY A 287 -7.32 16.67 -5.30
N PRO A 288 -7.51 15.93 -4.18
CA PRO A 288 -6.43 15.32 -3.40
C PRO A 288 -5.92 14.00 -3.98
N VAL A 289 -5.72 13.92 -5.31
CA VAL A 289 -5.25 12.69 -5.96
C VAL A 289 -3.75 12.52 -5.69
N ALA A 290 -3.36 11.37 -5.14
CA ALA A 290 -1.98 11.06 -4.74
C ALA A 290 -1.33 12.13 -3.84
N THR A 291 -2.12 12.78 -2.98
CA THR A 291 -1.60 13.79 -2.03
C THR A 291 -1.55 13.26 -0.61
N TYR A 292 -0.58 13.72 0.16
CA TYR A 292 -0.51 13.58 1.61
C TYR A 292 -0.62 14.96 2.25
N GLY A 293 -1.63 15.19 3.08
CA GLY A 293 -1.92 16.48 3.68
C GLY A 293 -3.41 16.78 3.73
N LYS A 294 -3.77 17.93 4.29
CA LYS A 294 -5.15 18.41 4.31
C LYS A 294 -5.39 19.31 3.10
N TRP A 295 -6.10 18.78 2.12
CA TRP A 295 -6.44 19.51 0.91
C TRP A 295 -7.65 20.42 1.12
N PHE A 296 -7.60 21.61 0.52
CA PHE A 296 -8.71 22.54 0.42
C PHE A 296 -8.89 22.95 -1.05
N ALA A 297 -10.15 22.93 -1.50
CA ALA A 297 -10.51 23.39 -2.83
C ALA A 297 -10.16 24.87 -3.02
N GLY A 298 -9.73 25.22 -4.22
CA GLY A 298 -9.55 26.62 -4.60
C GLY A 298 -10.89 27.34 -4.76
N THR A 299 -10.86 28.66 -4.68
CA THR A 299 -11.96 29.56 -5.02
C THR A 299 -11.60 30.36 -6.27
N GLU A 300 -12.44 31.30 -6.71
CA GLU A 300 -12.08 32.23 -7.78
C GLU A 300 -10.90 33.12 -7.41
N GLU A 301 -10.69 33.38 -6.11
CA GLU A 301 -9.67 34.30 -5.59
C GLU A 301 -8.42 33.58 -5.07
N GLU A 302 -8.55 32.33 -4.61
CA GLU A 302 -7.47 31.57 -3.98
C GLU A 302 -7.24 30.21 -4.67
N PRO A 303 -5.99 29.80 -4.93
CA PRO A 303 -5.71 28.48 -5.50
C PRO A 303 -6.05 27.36 -4.51
N ALA A 304 -6.21 26.13 -5.02
CA ALA A 304 -6.30 24.96 -4.16
C ALA A 304 -5.02 24.83 -3.31
N THR A 305 -5.18 24.40 -2.07
CA THR A 305 -4.06 24.33 -1.11
C THR A 305 -3.95 22.94 -0.49
N LEU A 306 -2.72 22.50 -0.25
CA LEU A 306 -2.40 21.27 0.45
C LEU A 306 -1.64 21.60 1.73
N TRP A 307 -2.33 21.55 2.86
CA TRP A 307 -1.76 21.86 4.16
C TRP A 307 -0.99 20.68 4.74
N ALA A 308 0.18 20.98 5.31
CA ALA A 308 0.97 20.00 6.02
C ALA A 308 0.23 19.50 7.26
N ILE A 309 0.22 18.18 7.47
CA ILE A 309 -0.40 17.54 8.63
C ILE A 309 0.68 16.94 9.55
N PRO A 310 0.46 16.93 10.87
CA PRO A 310 1.43 16.42 11.81
C PRO A 310 1.47 14.89 11.83
N TYR A 311 2.67 14.35 11.96
CA TYR A 311 2.89 13.01 12.51
C TYR A 311 4.00 13.08 13.56
N THR A 312 3.95 12.16 14.54
CA THR A 312 4.91 12.11 15.64
C THR A 312 5.77 10.86 15.51
N VAL A 313 7.08 11.06 15.50
CA VAL A 313 8.08 9.99 15.57
C VAL A 313 8.54 9.90 17.02
N ASP A 314 8.30 8.73 17.64
CA ASP A 314 8.86 8.41 18.94
C ASP A 314 10.36 8.17 18.78
N ARG A 315 11.18 8.89 19.54
CA ARG A 315 12.63 8.65 19.60
C ARG A 315 12.99 7.99 20.92
N GLU A 316 13.90 7.03 20.87
CA GLU A 316 14.46 6.37 22.06
C GLU A 316 15.03 7.37 23.08
N THR A 317 15.44 8.56 22.64
CA THR A 317 16.00 9.62 23.49
C THR A 317 14.97 10.37 24.35
N GLY A 318 13.68 9.99 24.30
CA GLY A 318 12.63 10.56 25.15
C GLY A 318 12.07 11.91 24.70
N HIS A 319 12.51 12.43 23.55
CA HIS A 319 11.95 13.62 22.92
C HIS A 319 11.26 13.25 21.61
N ASN A 320 9.92 13.25 21.65
CA ASN A 320 9.10 13.03 20.46
C ASN A 320 9.33 14.14 19.44
N MET A 321 9.54 13.75 18.19
CA MET A 321 9.71 14.68 17.08
C MET A 321 8.39 14.73 16.30
N THR A 322 7.74 15.90 16.32
CA THR A 322 6.57 16.13 15.45
C THR A 322 7.06 16.74 14.15
N ILE A 323 6.62 16.17 13.03
CA ILE A 323 6.95 16.64 11.69
C ILE A 323 5.62 16.97 10.99
N TYR A 324 5.56 18.15 10.37
CA TYR A 324 4.39 18.58 9.61
C TYR A 324 4.73 18.45 8.13
N THR A 325 4.14 17.46 7.45
CA THR A 325 4.47 17.15 6.05
C THR A 325 3.27 17.34 5.14
N ALA A 326 3.53 17.90 3.96
CA ALA A 326 2.68 17.81 2.78
C ALA A 326 3.45 17.11 1.65
N GLY A 327 2.78 16.27 0.85
CA GLY A 327 3.41 15.52 -0.24
C GLY A 327 2.49 15.31 -1.43
N ILE A 328 3.08 15.18 -2.61
CA ILE A 328 2.38 14.98 -3.89
C ILE A 328 3.10 13.87 -4.67
N GLY A 329 2.36 12.84 -5.06
CA GLY A 329 2.82 11.83 -6.01
C GLY A 329 2.95 12.42 -7.41
N VAL A 330 4.03 12.07 -8.10
CA VAL A 330 4.38 12.63 -9.42
C VAL A 330 4.21 11.56 -10.50
N SER A 331 4.95 10.46 -10.39
CA SER A 331 4.90 9.34 -11.34
C SER A 331 4.11 8.16 -10.78
N THR A 332 2.89 8.41 -10.32
CA THR A 332 1.99 7.42 -9.72
C THR A 332 0.77 7.16 -10.60
N GLY A 333 0.23 5.94 -10.52
CA GLY A 333 -0.98 5.56 -11.23
C GLY A 333 -0.79 5.63 -12.75
N ASP A 334 -1.69 6.33 -13.43
CA ASP A 334 -1.72 6.42 -14.91
C ASP A 334 -0.88 7.58 -15.48
N ASN A 335 -0.11 8.27 -14.64
CA ASN A 335 0.71 9.41 -15.06
C ASN A 335 2.00 8.95 -15.75
N PRO A 336 2.50 9.70 -16.76
CA PRO A 336 3.78 9.39 -17.37
C PRO A 336 4.93 9.54 -16.36
N PRO A 337 5.97 8.69 -16.43
CA PRO A 337 7.15 8.85 -15.61
C PRO A 337 7.82 10.21 -15.85
N VAL A 338 8.09 10.94 -14.77
CA VAL A 338 8.81 12.21 -14.81
C VAL A 338 10.28 11.93 -14.52
N VAL A 339 11.13 12.03 -15.55
CA VAL A 339 12.58 11.80 -15.44
C VAL A 339 13.29 13.14 -15.30
N LEU A 340 14.12 13.27 -14.27
CA LEU A 340 14.86 14.50 -14.01
C LEU A 340 16.00 14.69 -15.02
N PRO A 341 15.99 15.73 -15.87
CA PRO A 341 17.16 16.08 -16.65
C PRO A 341 18.29 16.61 -15.73
N PRO A 342 19.54 16.63 -16.21
CA PRO A 342 20.63 17.32 -15.51
C PRO A 342 20.23 18.79 -15.24
N HIS A 343 20.53 19.30 -14.05
CA HIS A 343 20.25 20.70 -13.65
C HIS A 343 18.76 21.10 -13.60
N ALA A 344 17.86 20.12 -13.51
CA ALA A 344 16.44 20.38 -13.34
C ALA A 344 16.17 21.28 -12.12
N GLN A 345 15.04 21.99 -12.16
CA GLN A 345 14.63 22.92 -11.12
C GLN A 345 13.25 22.56 -10.57
N LEU A 346 13.12 22.59 -9.24
CA LEU A 346 11.86 22.43 -8.53
C LEU A 346 11.33 23.80 -8.12
N ARG A 347 10.16 24.18 -8.66
CA ARG A 347 9.44 25.39 -8.26
C ARG A 347 8.37 25.01 -7.27
N VAL A 348 8.40 25.63 -6.09
CA VAL A 348 7.38 25.42 -5.08
C VAL A 348 6.77 26.77 -4.73
N ARG A 349 5.45 26.86 -4.86
CA ARG A 349 4.65 27.95 -4.33
C ARG A 349 3.83 27.46 -3.17
N GLY A 350 3.67 28.32 -2.19
CA GLY A 350 2.93 27.97 -1.01
C GLY A 350 2.76 29.14 -0.07
N ARG A 351 2.39 28.80 1.16
CA ARG A 351 2.25 29.72 2.27
C ARG A 351 2.95 29.14 3.48
N LEU A 352 3.52 30.03 4.29
CA LEU A 352 4.11 29.73 5.57
C LEU A 352 3.73 30.86 6.54
N ASP A 353 2.85 30.60 7.51
CA ASP A 353 2.34 31.64 8.42
C ASP A 353 3.44 32.27 9.29
N ARG A 354 4.43 31.47 9.70
CA ARG A 354 5.55 31.91 10.54
C ARG A 354 6.88 31.47 9.93
N PRO A 355 7.88 32.36 9.78
CA PRO A 355 9.20 32.00 9.27
C PRO A 355 9.80 30.81 10.03
N ASN A 356 10.23 29.79 9.30
CA ASN A 356 10.88 28.60 9.86
C ASN A 356 11.76 27.92 8.80
N HIS A 357 12.59 26.97 9.21
CA HIS A 357 13.26 26.06 8.29
C HIS A 357 12.22 25.22 7.55
N VAL A 358 12.36 25.13 6.23
CA VAL A 358 11.52 24.28 5.38
C VAL A 358 12.40 23.33 4.60
N PHE A 359 12.05 22.05 4.66
CA PHE A 359 12.70 20.98 3.93
C PHE A 359 11.89 20.72 2.67
N PHE A 360 12.56 20.69 1.53
CA PHE A 360 11.97 20.38 0.23
C PHE A 360 12.65 19.13 -0.31
N GLY A 361 11.88 18.05 -0.44
CA GLY A 361 12.42 16.74 -0.75
C GLY A 361 11.77 16.06 -1.94
N LEU A 362 12.51 15.10 -2.48
CA LEU A 362 12.13 14.23 -3.58
C LEU A 362 12.35 12.79 -3.15
N THR A 363 11.38 11.93 -3.43
CA THR A 363 11.57 10.47 -3.43
C THR A 363 11.75 10.03 -4.87
N LEU A 364 12.85 9.31 -5.15
CA LEU A 364 13.26 8.98 -6.51
C LEU A 364 13.35 7.47 -6.72
N ARG A 365 13.12 7.04 -7.96
CA ARG A 365 13.25 5.65 -8.42
C ARG A 365 14.17 5.56 -9.63
N GLU A 366 14.79 4.41 -9.80
CA GLU A 366 15.46 4.05 -11.04
C GLU A 366 14.44 3.72 -12.14
N THR A 367 14.90 3.67 -13.39
CA THR A 367 14.04 3.31 -14.55
C THR A 367 13.51 1.89 -14.50
N ASN A 368 14.17 1.01 -13.75
CA ASN A 368 13.72 -0.35 -13.50
C ASN A 368 12.62 -0.40 -12.40
N GLY A 369 12.39 0.69 -11.66
CA GLY A 369 11.41 0.79 -10.57
C GLY A 369 12.02 0.71 -9.16
N ASP A 370 13.31 0.42 -9.03
CA ASP A 370 13.98 0.30 -7.72
C ASP A 370 14.07 1.66 -7.03
N PHE A 371 14.08 1.64 -5.69
CA PHE A 371 14.25 2.84 -4.89
C PHE A 371 15.64 3.45 -5.12
N ALA A 372 15.68 4.73 -5.51
CA ALA A 372 16.91 5.45 -5.83
C ALA A 372 17.27 6.51 -4.79
N GLY A 373 16.58 6.51 -3.64
CA GLY A 373 16.87 7.39 -2.52
C GLY A 373 15.90 8.55 -2.38
N ARG A 374 16.08 9.27 -1.27
CA ARG A 374 15.41 10.54 -0.99
C ARG A 374 16.46 11.63 -0.95
N PHE A 375 16.20 12.73 -1.66
CA PHE A 375 17.11 13.86 -1.74
C PHE A 375 16.37 15.11 -1.28
N GLN A 376 17.06 16.01 -0.58
CA GLN A 376 16.42 17.20 -0.03
C GLN A 376 17.31 18.44 -0.10
N ARG A 377 16.64 19.59 -0.13
CA ARG A 377 17.23 20.92 0.09
C ARG A 377 16.51 21.59 1.25
N VAL A 378 17.28 22.16 2.18
CA VAL A 378 16.74 22.88 3.33
C VAL A 378 16.96 24.38 3.13
N LEU A 379 15.88 25.16 3.25
CA LEU A 379 15.96 26.61 3.32
C LEU A 379 15.78 27.08 4.76
N SER A 380 16.60 28.03 5.19
CA SER A 380 16.51 28.64 6.52
C SER A 380 15.31 29.60 6.61
N ALA A 381 14.89 29.88 7.84
CA ALA A 381 13.79 30.81 8.14
C ALA A 381 13.96 32.20 7.50
N GLU A 382 15.19 32.65 7.26
CA GLU A 382 15.50 33.94 6.64
C GLU A 382 14.99 34.07 5.19
N ASN A 383 14.72 32.94 4.53
CA ASN A 383 14.14 32.91 3.18
C ASN A 383 12.63 33.18 3.17
N PHE A 384 12.01 33.31 4.35
CA PHE A 384 10.57 33.44 4.50
C PHE A 384 10.21 34.63 5.37
N SER A 385 9.39 35.55 4.85
CA SER A 385 8.88 36.70 5.60
C SER A 385 7.58 36.42 6.36
N GLY A 386 7.02 35.21 6.21
CA GLY A 386 5.64 34.90 6.58
C GLY A 386 4.66 35.27 5.46
N GLY A 387 3.61 34.47 5.28
CA GLY A 387 2.66 34.59 4.17
C GLY A 387 3.05 33.74 2.97
N GLU A 388 2.74 34.22 1.77
CA GLU A 388 3.03 33.50 0.52
C GLU A 388 4.53 33.44 0.24
N PHE A 389 4.97 32.35 -0.37
CA PHE A 389 6.32 32.20 -0.86
C PHE A 389 6.34 31.55 -2.25
N GLU A 390 7.39 31.87 -2.99
CA GLU A 390 7.79 31.15 -4.17
C GLU A 390 9.30 30.89 -4.08
N VAL A 391 9.70 29.63 -4.22
CA VAL A 391 11.11 29.23 -4.21
C VAL A 391 11.44 28.47 -5.48
N MET A 392 12.65 28.70 -5.97
CA MET A 392 13.22 28.01 -7.11
C MET A 392 14.47 27.26 -6.64
N LEU A 393 14.41 25.93 -6.66
CA LEU A 393 15.43 25.07 -6.10
C LEU A 393 16.14 24.33 -7.23
N ASN A 394 17.46 24.52 -7.36
CA ASN A 394 18.27 23.74 -8.30
C ASN A 394 18.52 22.35 -7.71
N LEU A 395 18.25 21.29 -8.47
CA LEU A 395 18.46 19.92 -8.02
C LEU A 395 19.95 19.55 -7.85
N ASP A 396 20.87 20.34 -8.39
CA ASP A 396 22.31 20.17 -8.09
C ASP A 396 22.66 20.47 -6.63
N ASP A 397 21.84 21.28 -5.95
CA ASP A 397 22.03 21.66 -4.54
C ASP A 397 21.39 20.68 -3.55
N TYR A 398 20.76 19.62 -4.06
CA TYR A 398 20.09 18.60 -3.26
C TYR A 398 21.09 17.59 -2.72
N GLU A 399 20.92 17.23 -1.46
CA GLU A 399 21.75 16.26 -0.76
C GLU A 399 20.93 15.01 -0.43
N LEU A 400 21.59 13.86 -0.31
CA LEU A 400 20.95 12.64 0.16
C LEU A 400 20.35 12.87 1.56
N ASP A 401 19.13 12.41 1.79
CA ASP A 401 18.51 12.45 3.11
C ASP A 401 19.41 11.71 4.12
N PRO A 402 19.82 12.36 5.23
CA PRO A 402 20.69 11.76 6.23
C PRO A 402 20.20 10.42 6.80
N SER A 403 18.89 10.17 6.79
CA SER A 403 18.32 8.90 7.23
C SER A 403 18.61 7.73 6.30
N LEU A 404 19.20 7.97 5.13
CA LEU A 404 19.62 6.95 4.16
C LEU A 404 21.13 6.77 4.10
N GLU A 405 21.91 7.43 4.97
CA GLU A 405 23.38 7.36 4.95
C GLU A 405 23.90 5.92 5.07
N PHE A 406 23.20 5.05 5.82
CA PHE A 406 23.55 3.64 6.00
C PHE A 406 23.60 2.82 4.70
N MET A 407 22.93 3.29 3.63
CA MET A 407 22.88 2.63 2.33
C MET A 407 23.40 3.50 1.17
N LYS A 408 24.05 4.63 1.47
CA LYS A 408 24.55 5.58 0.48
C LYS A 408 25.38 4.96 -0.65
N GLU A 409 26.23 3.98 -0.34
CA GLU A 409 27.07 3.29 -1.33
C GLU A 409 26.27 2.48 -2.36
N LYS A 410 24.99 2.22 -2.09
CA LYS A 410 24.07 1.53 -3.01
C LYS A 410 23.17 2.49 -3.79
N LEU A 411 23.18 3.78 -3.45
CA LEU A 411 22.30 4.78 -4.03
C LEU A 411 23.05 5.64 -5.06
N PRO A 412 22.35 6.23 -6.05
CA PRO A 412 22.93 7.23 -6.93
C PRO A 412 23.52 8.41 -6.17
N VAL A 413 24.57 9.03 -6.74
CA VAL A 413 25.25 10.18 -6.12
C VAL A 413 24.39 11.45 -6.12
N GLY A 414 23.41 11.53 -7.02
CA GLY A 414 22.52 12.69 -7.15
C GLY A 414 21.24 12.37 -7.91
N PRO A 415 20.34 13.35 -8.02
CA PRO A 415 18.97 13.12 -8.50
C PRO A 415 18.82 12.97 -10.03
N GLY A 416 19.85 13.32 -10.81
CA GLY A 416 19.78 13.37 -12.26
C GLY A 416 19.51 12.00 -12.92
N LYS A 417 18.65 12.00 -13.96
CA LYS A 417 18.18 10.84 -14.74
C LYS A 417 17.31 9.84 -13.96
N LEU A 418 16.90 10.17 -12.74
CA LEU A 418 16.00 9.35 -11.95
C LEU A 418 14.54 9.75 -12.19
N ILE A 419 13.63 8.82 -11.92
CA ILE A 419 12.19 9.04 -11.99
C ILE A 419 11.74 9.65 -10.66
N VAL A 420 10.98 10.74 -10.72
CA VAL A 420 10.37 11.36 -9.53
C VAL A 420 9.13 10.57 -9.13
N GLU A 421 9.19 9.90 -7.99
CA GLU A 421 8.04 9.22 -7.41
C GLU A 421 7.12 10.22 -6.71
N SER A 422 7.69 11.03 -5.81
CA SER A 422 6.94 12.04 -5.09
C SER A 422 7.80 13.25 -4.73
N VAL A 423 7.13 14.38 -4.51
CA VAL A 423 7.70 15.60 -3.91
C VAL A 423 7.07 15.77 -2.54
N TRP A 424 7.85 16.16 -1.55
CA TRP A 424 7.35 16.44 -0.20
C TRP A 424 8.00 17.70 0.37
N CYS A 425 7.28 18.37 1.25
CA CYS A 425 7.77 19.52 2.00
C CYS A 425 7.40 19.36 3.47
N HIS A 426 8.32 19.68 4.38
CA HIS A 426 8.00 19.61 5.80
C HIS A 426 8.68 20.67 6.66
N THR A 427 8.10 20.88 7.85
CA THR A 427 8.67 21.65 8.95
C THR A 427 8.76 20.78 10.19
N LEU A 428 9.69 21.10 11.09
CA LEU A 428 9.94 20.34 12.30
C LEU A 428 9.35 21.04 13.53
N PHE A 429 8.86 20.25 14.48
CA PHE A 429 8.40 20.60 15.82
C PHE A 429 7.14 21.47 15.90
N ASP A 430 7.10 22.59 15.17
CA ASP A 430 6.06 23.61 15.28
C ASP A 430 5.08 23.59 14.10
N GLN A 431 3.78 23.74 14.39
CA GLN A 431 2.79 24.04 13.37
C GLN A 431 2.97 25.50 12.90
N VAL A 432 3.64 25.70 11.77
CA VAL A 432 3.94 27.03 11.21
C VAL A 432 3.09 27.40 10.00
N GLY A 433 2.00 26.66 9.76
CA GLY A 433 1.05 26.95 8.68
C GLY A 433 1.63 26.69 7.29
N LEU A 434 2.49 25.68 7.15
CA LEU A 434 3.03 25.26 5.86
C LEU A 434 1.89 24.69 4.99
N ALA A 435 1.67 25.30 3.83
CA ALA A 435 0.76 24.82 2.81
C ALA A 435 1.36 24.99 1.42
N ILE A 436 1.13 24.01 0.54
CA ILE A 436 1.59 24.02 -0.85
C ILE A 436 0.42 24.44 -1.75
N THR A 437 0.65 25.35 -2.69
CA THR A 437 -0.35 25.77 -3.70
C THR A 437 0.00 25.25 -5.09
N SER A 438 1.29 25.12 -5.41
CA SER A 438 1.74 24.48 -6.64
C SER A 438 3.16 23.97 -6.54
N VAL A 439 3.44 22.87 -7.24
CA VAL A 439 4.79 22.34 -7.48
C VAL A 439 4.99 22.17 -8.98
N GLU A 440 6.12 22.61 -9.51
CA GLU A 440 6.50 22.43 -10.91
C GLU A 440 7.93 21.86 -10.97
N ILE A 441 8.15 20.89 -11.85
CA ILE A 441 9.48 20.38 -12.22
C ILE A 441 9.78 20.90 -13.63
N ASN A 442 10.90 21.59 -13.77
CA ASN A 442 11.33 22.21 -15.02
C ASN A 442 12.74 21.75 -15.42
N PRO A 443 13.01 21.54 -16.71
CA PRO A 443 14.32 21.18 -17.23
C PRO A 443 15.33 22.33 -17.20
#